data_AF-A0A355ZZW5-F1
#
_entry.id   AF-A0A355ZZW5-F1
#
_cell.length_a   1.000
_cell.length_b   1.000
_cell.length_c   1.000
_cell.angle_alpha   90.00
_cell.angle_beta   90.00
_cell.angle_gamma   90.00
#
_symmetry.space_group_name_H-M   'P 1'
#
loop_
_entity.id
_entity.type
_entity.pdbx_description
1 polymer ?
#
loop_
_entity_poly.entity_id
_entity_poly.type
_entity_poly.pdbx_seq_one_letter_code
_entity_poly.pdbx_strand_id
1 'polypeptide(L)'
;KGEIVKELKPFAKRSVGIFLLGVIAVVLYASAISPAVGLIKPVIVPRDAAIMSIMLTIGTLITMTCKVQIGNVASTSVFKSGMVACVCVLGVAWLGDTFVSGHVAEIKALAASSVSQYPALLAVVFFFAAMLLYSQAATAKAITPSIIAALGISAANPGDSYMLVACFAAVSALFVLPTYPTLLGAVQMDDTGTTRIGKYVFNHAFFLPGVLAIVFSVAFGFVACKVF
;
A
#
# COMPACT_ATOMS: atom_id res chain seq x y z
N LYS A 1 -28.04 -17.90 16.03
CA LYS A 1 -26.91 -18.02 16.99
C LYS A 1 -27.01 -16.81 17.91
N GLY A 2 -27.23 -17.01 19.21
CA GLY A 2 -27.44 -15.91 20.15
C GLY A 2 -26.27 -14.93 20.14
N GLU A 3 -26.55 -13.64 20.21
CA GLU A 3 -25.54 -12.60 20.36
C GLU A 3 -24.75 -12.87 21.63
N ILE A 4 -23.53 -13.38 21.48
CA ILE A 4 -22.57 -13.39 22.57
C ILE A 4 -22.16 -11.94 22.76
N VAL A 5 -22.82 -11.24 23.68
CA VAL A 5 -22.41 -9.89 24.11
C VAL A 5 -21.06 -10.05 24.80
N LYS A 6 -19.98 -9.89 24.02
CA LYS A 6 -18.61 -10.00 24.52
C LYS A 6 -18.36 -8.81 25.43
N GLU A 7 -18.32 -9.05 26.73
CA GLU A 7 -18.06 -7.99 27.71
C GLU A 7 -16.69 -7.35 27.45
N LEU A 8 -16.66 -6.03 27.32
CA LEU A 8 -15.44 -5.31 26.97
C LEU A 8 -14.47 -5.35 28.15
N LYS A 9 -13.20 -5.67 27.85
CA LYS A 9 -12.13 -5.61 28.86
C LYS A 9 -12.01 -4.18 29.42
N PRO A 10 -11.62 -4.03 30.69
CA PRO A 10 -11.28 -2.73 31.26
C PRO A 10 -10.30 -1.99 30.34
N PHE A 11 -10.49 -0.69 30.19
CA PHE A 11 -9.66 0.21 29.36
C PHE A 11 -9.76 0.01 27.83
N ALA A 12 -10.61 -0.88 27.31
CA ALA A 12 -10.76 -1.08 25.85
C ALA A 12 -11.13 0.21 25.09
N LYS A 13 -12.06 1.02 25.62
CA LYS A 13 -12.41 2.32 25.02
C LYS A 13 -11.26 3.32 25.05
N ARG A 14 -10.46 3.29 26.13
CA ARG A 14 -9.30 4.16 26.31
C ARG A 14 -8.20 3.82 25.31
N SER A 15 -7.89 2.54 25.10
CA SER A 15 -6.88 2.12 24.12
C SER A 15 -7.25 2.54 22.71
N VAL A 16 -8.52 2.40 22.33
CA VAL A 16 -9.02 2.85 21.02
C VAL A 16 -8.92 4.38 20.90
N GLY A 17 -9.30 5.13 21.94
CA GLY A 17 -9.17 6.59 21.94
C GLY A 17 -7.72 7.06 21.74
N ILE A 18 -6.76 6.44 22.43
CA ILE A 18 -5.33 6.76 22.27
C ILE A 18 -4.85 6.40 20.86
N PHE A 19 -5.27 5.24 20.33
CA PHE A 19 -4.94 4.84 18.97
C PHE A 19 -5.44 5.84 17.92
N LEU A 20 -6.71 6.26 18.03
CA LEU A 20 -7.32 7.24 17.12
C LEU A 20 -6.61 8.60 17.17
N LEU A 21 -6.21 9.05 18.36
CA LEU A 21 -5.41 10.26 18.52
C LEU A 21 -4.07 10.15 17.79
N GLY A 22 -3.43 8.97 17.85
CA GLY A 22 -2.24 8.65 17.08
C GLY A 22 -2.43 8.75 15.57
N VAL A 23 -3.51 8.16 15.04
CA VAL A 23 -3.85 8.23 13.61
C VAL A 23 -4.07 9.67 13.17
N ILE A 24 -4.81 10.47 13.94
CA ILE A 24 -5.03 11.89 13.66
C ILE A 24 -3.68 12.64 13.65
N ALA A 25 -2.82 12.41 14.64
CA ALA A 25 -1.50 13.05 14.71
C ALA A 25 -0.64 12.73 13.48
N VAL A 26 -0.65 11.48 13.03
CA VAL A 26 0.03 11.06 11.79
C VAL A 26 -0.50 11.80 10.57
N VAL A 27 -1.83 11.86 10.39
CA VAL A 27 -2.44 12.52 9.23
C VAL A 27 -2.13 14.01 9.22
N LEU A 28 -2.23 14.67 10.37
CA LEU A 28 -1.92 16.09 10.51
C LEU A 28 -0.44 16.37 10.19
N TYR A 29 0.47 15.57 10.75
CA TYR A 29 1.91 15.71 10.47
C TYR A 29 2.23 15.46 9.00
N ALA A 30 1.75 14.35 8.43
CA ALA A 30 1.98 13.98 7.04
C ALA A 30 1.44 15.03 6.05
N SER A 31 0.34 15.70 6.42
CA SER A 31 -0.23 16.82 5.67
C SER A 31 0.64 18.08 5.81
N ALA A 32 1.08 18.42 7.02
CA ALA A 32 1.90 19.59 7.31
C ALA A 32 3.26 19.57 6.58
N ILE A 33 3.90 18.40 6.45
CA ILE A 33 5.16 18.24 5.70
C ILE A 33 4.95 18.05 4.19
N SER A 34 3.71 17.88 3.72
CA SER A 34 3.45 17.62 2.31
C SER A 34 3.75 18.86 1.44
N PRO A 35 4.15 18.69 0.17
CA PRO A 35 4.34 19.83 -0.73
C PRO A 35 3.08 20.67 -0.95
N ALA A 36 1.89 20.07 -0.80
CA ALA A 36 0.61 20.74 -1.01
C ALA A 36 0.27 21.74 0.10
N VAL A 37 0.57 21.44 1.36
CA VAL A 37 0.31 22.34 2.49
C VAL A 37 1.58 23.09 2.92
N GLY A 38 2.71 22.39 2.95
CA GLY A 38 4.05 23.00 3.07
C GLY A 38 4.33 23.75 4.37
N LEU A 39 3.64 23.44 5.47
CA LEU A 39 3.73 24.16 6.76
C LEU A 39 5.09 23.97 7.45
N ILE A 40 5.77 22.84 7.22
CA ILE A 40 7.05 22.52 7.88
C ILE A 40 8.13 22.38 6.81
N LYS A 41 9.09 23.33 6.81
CA LYS A 41 10.28 23.31 5.94
C LYS A 41 11.50 23.86 6.70
N PRO A 42 12.69 23.24 6.59
CA PRO A 42 12.97 21.98 5.91
C PRO A 42 12.36 20.79 6.66
N VAL A 43 11.99 19.74 5.93
CA VAL A 43 11.45 18.51 6.54
C VAL A 43 12.62 17.70 7.11
N ILE A 44 12.78 17.75 8.44
CA ILE A 44 13.85 17.02 9.15
C ILE A 44 13.46 15.56 9.37
N VAL A 45 12.20 15.30 9.73
CA VAL A 45 11.67 13.94 9.93
C VAL A 45 10.80 13.58 8.73
N PRO A 46 11.25 12.70 7.83
CA PRO A 46 10.46 12.25 6.71
C PRO A 46 9.17 11.56 7.17
N ARG A 47 8.16 11.53 6.29
CA ARG A 47 6.84 10.93 6.55
C ARG A 47 6.94 9.55 7.21
N ASP A 48 7.76 8.67 6.66
CA ASP A 48 7.86 7.27 7.09
C ASP A 48 8.41 7.17 8.52
N ALA A 49 9.46 7.95 8.82
CA ALA A 49 10.03 8.03 10.16
C ALA A 49 9.04 8.63 11.17
N ALA A 50 8.26 9.63 10.77
CA ALA A 50 7.22 10.23 11.60
C ALA A 50 6.09 9.23 11.92
N ILE A 51 5.61 8.48 10.93
CA ILE A 51 4.60 7.43 11.14
C ILE A 51 5.12 6.41 12.16
N MET A 52 6.34 5.87 11.95
CA MET A 52 6.90 4.86 12.84
C MET A 52 7.05 5.38 14.28
N SER A 53 7.68 6.54 14.45
CA SER A 53 7.90 7.14 15.78
C SER A 53 6.58 7.42 16.50
N ILE A 54 5.60 8.05 15.85
CA ILE A 54 4.30 8.34 16.46
C ILE A 54 3.57 7.04 16.83
N MET A 55 3.51 6.05 15.93
CA MET A 55 2.81 4.79 16.21
C MET A 55 3.47 3.99 17.33
N LEU A 56 4.80 3.99 17.44
CA LEU A 56 5.54 3.37 18.55
C LEU A 56 5.29 4.10 19.88
N THR A 57 5.26 5.43 19.88
CA THR A 57 4.89 6.22 21.06
C THR A 57 3.46 5.90 21.51
N ILE A 58 2.52 5.81 20.57
CA ILE A 58 1.12 5.47 20.85
C ILE A 58 1.00 4.05 21.40
N GLY A 59 1.72 3.08 20.83
CA GLY A 59 1.83 1.73 21.37
C GLY A 59 2.32 1.72 22.81
N THR A 60 3.38 2.47 23.11
CA THR A 60 3.93 2.65 24.46
C THR A 60 2.91 3.27 25.42
N LEU A 61 2.18 4.31 24.99
CA LEU A 61 1.15 4.95 25.80
C LEU A 61 0.00 3.98 26.10
N ILE A 62 -0.44 3.18 25.12
CA ILE A 62 -1.49 2.18 25.32
C ILE A 62 -1.04 1.12 26.32
N THR A 63 0.18 0.58 26.18
CA THR A 63 0.68 -0.47 27.08
C THR A 63 0.80 0.04 28.52
N MET A 64 1.32 1.26 28.72
CA MET A 64 1.45 1.88 30.04
C MET A 64 0.10 2.24 30.68
N THR A 65 -0.81 2.86 29.92
CA THR A 65 -2.04 3.45 30.48
C THR A 65 -3.22 2.48 30.56
N CYS A 66 -3.21 1.42 29.76
CA CYS A 66 -4.28 0.41 29.72
C CYS A 66 -3.90 -0.89 30.44
N LYS A 67 -2.76 -0.92 31.14
CA LYS A 67 -2.26 -2.07 31.92
C LYS A 67 -2.23 -3.37 31.11
N VAL A 68 -1.72 -3.28 29.87
CA VAL A 68 -1.65 -4.43 28.97
C VAL A 68 -0.68 -5.47 29.55
N GLN A 69 -1.11 -6.72 29.65
CA GLN A 69 -0.22 -7.83 30.03
C GLN A 69 0.72 -8.14 28.86
N ILE A 70 1.94 -7.58 28.90
CA ILE A 70 2.91 -7.63 27.79
C ILE A 70 3.22 -9.07 27.34
N GLY A 71 3.32 -10.01 28.29
CA GLY A 71 3.57 -11.43 27.99
C GLY A 71 2.51 -12.09 27.11
N ASN A 72 1.29 -11.54 27.08
CA ASN A 72 0.20 -12.05 26.25
C ASN A 72 0.12 -11.37 24.88
N VAL A 73 0.87 -10.28 24.63
CA VAL A 73 0.80 -9.56 23.35
C VAL A 73 1.22 -10.50 22.21
N ALA A 74 2.34 -11.21 22.38
CA ALA A 74 2.86 -12.12 21.37
C ALA A 74 1.95 -13.33 21.08
N SER A 75 1.11 -13.72 22.04
CA SER A 75 0.17 -14.83 21.88
C SER A 75 -1.14 -14.42 21.19
N THR A 76 -1.42 -13.11 21.05
CA THR A 76 -2.61 -12.62 20.36
C THR A 76 -2.60 -12.95 18.87
N SER A 77 -3.79 -13.18 18.31
CA SER A 77 -3.96 -13.39 16.86
C SER A 77 -3.46 -12.20 16.05
N VAL A 78 -3.71 -10.97 16.53
CA VAL A 78 -3.27 -9.73 15.88
C VAL A 78 -1.75 -9.65 15.79
N PHE A 79 -1.03 -9.93 16.88
CA PHE A 79 0.43 -9.89 16.85
C PHE A 79 1.02 -11.01 15.99
N LYS A 80 0.52 -12.24 16.10
CA LYS A 80 0.96 -13.36 15.25
C LYS A 80 0.76 -13.05 13.78
N SER A 81 -0.41 -12.52 13.43
CA SER A 81 -0.72 -12.08 12.06
C SER A 81 0.20 -10.96 11.60
N GLY A 82 0.44 -9.96 12.45
CA GLY A 82 1.38 -8.88 12.20
C GLY A 82 2.82 -9.37 11.97
N MET A 83 3.28 -10.36 12.74
CA MET A 83 4.62 -10.93 12.58
C MET A 83 4.78 -11.72 11.27
N VAL A 84 3.76 -12.51 10.90
CA VAL A 84 3.74 -13.20 9.60
C VAL A 84 3.81 -12.16 8.48
N ALA A 85 3.00 -11.11 8.58
CA ALA A 85 3.04 -9.97 7.69
C ALA A 85 4.44 -9.34 7.59
N CYS A 86 5.10 -9.03 8.72
CA CYS A 86 6.44 -8.44 8.73
C CYS A 86 7.46 -9.31 7.98
N VAL A 87 7.45 -10.62 8.20
CA VAL A 87 8.34 -11.56 7.49
C VAL A 87 8.04 -11.54 5.98
N CYS A 88 6.77 -11.51 5.60
CA CYS A 88 6.37 -11.44 4.20
C CYS A 88 6.80 -10.12 3.53
N VAL A 89 6.70 -8.97 4.21
CA VAL A 89 7.23 -7.68 3.69
C VAL A 89 8.74 -7.76 3.55
N LEU A 90 9.45 -8.09 4.62
CA LEU A 90 10.91 -8.04 4.63
C LEU A 90 11.53 -9.05 3.67
N GLY A 91 10.91 -10.23 3.49
CA GLY A 91 11.38 -11.21 2.53
C GLY A 91 11.02 -10.86 1.10
N VAL A 92 9.72 -10.80 0.79
CA VAL A 92 9.25 -10.74 -0.60
C VAL A 92 9.40 -9.33 -1.17
N ALA A 93 9.14 -8.27 -0.40
CA ALA A 93 9.32 -6.90 -0.89
C ALA A 93 10.80 -6.57 -1.11
N TRP A 94 11.71 -7.09 -0.28
CA TRP A 94 13.15 -6.90 -0.49
C TRP A 94 13.66 -7.63 -1.74
N LEU A 95 13.18 -8.86 -1.98
CA LEU A 95 13.50 -9.57 -3.22
C LEU A 95 12.97 -8.82 -4.45
N GLY A 96 11.74 -8.31 -4.38
CA GLY A 96 11.14 -7.51 -5.44
C GLY A 96 11.89 -6.20 -5.70
N ASP A 97 12.26 -5.48 -4.64
CA ASP A 97 13.05 -4.24 -4.73
C ASP A 97 14.45 -4.50 -5.30
N THR A 98 15.12 -5.58 -4.89
CA THR A 98 16.42 -5.99 -5.44
C THR A 98 16.30 -6.31 -6.93
N PHE A 99 15.29 -7.09 -7.33
CA PHE A 99 15.05 -7.44 -8.74
C PHE A 99 14.77 -6.19 -9.59
N VAL A 100 13.85 -5.34 -9.15
CA VAL A 100 13.49 -4.11 -9.88
C VAL A 100 14.67 -3.15 -9.95
N SER A 101 15.42 -2.99 -8.86
CA SER A 101 16.62 -2.13 -8.85
C SER A 101 17.71 -2.66 -9.78
N GLY A 102 17.89 -3.97 -9.86
CA GLY A 102 18.84 -4.61 -10.78
C GLY A 102 18.47 -4.47 -12.25
N HIS A 103 17.16 -4.50 -12.57
CA HIS A 103 16.65 -4.43 -13.94
C HIS A 103 16.01 -3.09 -14.31
N VAL A 104 16.25 -2.04 -13.51
CA VAL A 104 15.52 -0.78 -13.67
C VAL A 104 15.74 -0.17 -15.06
N ALA A 105 16.93 -0.30 -15.63
CA ALA A 105 17.24 0.22 -16.97
C ALA A 105 16.41 -0.49 -18.07
N GLU A 106 16.27 -1.82 -17.98
CA GLU A 106 15.50 -2.62 -18.94
C GLU A 106 13.99 -2.34 -18.82
N ILE A 107 13.47 -2.27 -17.59
CA ILE A 107 12.07 -1.91 -17.31
C ILE A 107 11.77 -0.53 -17.90
N LYS A 108 12.68 0.43 -17.73
CA LYS A 108 12.55 1.77 -18.31
C LYS A 108 12.58 1.76 -19.84
N ALA A 109 13.49 1.00 -20.45
CA ALA A 109 13.63 0.91 -21.90
C ALA A 109 12.39 0.28 -22.55
N LEU A 110 11.89 -0.82 -21.98
CA LEU A 110 10.66 -1.50 -22.42
C LEU A 110 9.45 -0.58 -22.30
N ALA A 111 9.34 0.16 -21.20
CA ALA A 111 8.24 1.09 -21.01
C ALA A 111 8.33 2.30 -21.94
N ALA A 112 9.52 2.88 -22.14
CA ALA A 112 9.73 4.02 -23.04
C ALA A 112 9.35 3.72 -24.49
N SER A 113 9.78 2.58 -25.04
CA SER A 113 9.51 2.21 -26.43
C SER A 113 8.05 1.85 -26.70
N SER A 114 7.37 1.29 -25.69
CA SER A 114 6.05 0.70 -25.89
C SER A 114 4.90 1.62 -25.43
N VAL A 115 5.11 2.45 -24.40
CA VAL A 115 4.07 3.31 -23.83
C VAL A 115 3.74 4.50 -24.74
N SER A 116 4.71 5.02 -25.51
CA SER A 116 4.45 6.07 -26.51
C SER A 116 3.43 5.63 -27.58
N GLN A 117 3.42 4.33 -27.93
CA GLN A 117 2.51 3.78 -28.93
C GLN A 117 1.20 3.29 -28.29
N TYR A 118 1.27 2.72 -27.09
CA TYR A 118 0.13 2.14 -26.39
C TYR A 118 0.07 2.63 -24.93
N PRO A 119 -0.60 3.77 -24.66
CA PRO A 119 -0.67 4.36 -23.31
C PRO A 119 -1.19 3.41 -22.22
N ALA A 120 -2.13 2.52 -22.58
CA ALA A 120 -2.70 1.54 -21.65
C ALA A 120 -1.67 0.50 -21.17
N LEU A 121 -0.57 0.30 -21.89
CA LEU A 121 0.48 -0.63 -21.48
C LEU A 121 1.21 -0.15 -20.22
N LEU A 122 1.18 1.15 -19.92
CA LEU A 122 1.70 1.67 -18.66
C LEU A 122 0.99 1.04 -17.45
N ALA A 123 -0.32 0.77 -17.54
CA ALA A 123 -1.03 0.07 -16.47
C ALA A 123 -0.51 -1.35 -16.27
N VAL A 124 -0.13 -2.04 -17.35
CA VAL A 124 0.47 -3.39 -17.27
C VAL A 124 1.83 -3.32 -16.58
N VAL A 125 2.67 -2.34 -16.94
CA VAL A 125 3.97 -2.11 -16.29
C VAL A 125 3.79 -1.83 -14.79
N PHE A 126 2.88 -0.93 -14.43
CA PHE A 126 2.58 -0.65 -13.02
C PHE A 126 2.03 -1.87 -12.29
N PHE A 127 1.16 -2.66 -12.92
CA PHE A 127 0.57 -3.86 -12.33
C PHE A 127 1.65 -4.88 -11.95
N PHE A 128 2.54 -5.22 -12.89
CA PHE A 128 3.63 -6.17 -12.62
C PHE A 128 4.64 -5.63 -11.63
N ALA A 129 5.01 -4.35 -11.73
CA ALA A 129 5.95 -3.77 -10.80
C ALA A 129 5.38 -3.68 -9.38
N ALA A 130 4.10 -3.31 -9.22
CA ALA A 130 3.43 -3.29 -7.92
C ALA A 130 3.32 -4.69 -7.30
N MET A 131 3.02 -5.69 -8.12
CA MET A 131 3.02 -7.09 -7.71
C MET A 131 4.37 -7.50 -7.11
N LEU A 132 5.49 -7.01 -7.65
CA LEU A 132 6.84 -7.35 -7.16
C LEU A 132 7.28 -6.47 -5.98
N LEU A 133 7.04 -5.16 -6.04
CA LEU A 133 7.54 -4.20 -5.05
C LEU A 133 6.70 -4.14 -3.76
N TYR A 134 5.49 -4.67 -3.78
CA TYR A 134 4.55 -4.63 -2.63
C TYR A 134 4.31 -3.24 -2.02
N SER A 135 4.51 -2.18 -2.80
CA SER A 135 4.27 -0.81 -2.37
C SER A 135 3.81 0.07 -3.53
N GLN A 136 2.62 0.65 -3.39
CA GLN A 136 2.07 1.61 -4.35
C GLN A 136 3.02 2.79 -4.55
N ALA A 137 3.52 3.34 -3.44
CA ALA A 137 4.40 4.50 -3.45
C ALA A 137 5.79 4.16 -4.01
N ALA A 138 6.37 3.02 -3.66
CA ALA A 138 7.66 2.60 -4.20
C ALA A 138 7.57 2.35 -5.71
N THR A 139 6.50 1.69 -6.16
CA THR A 139 6.24 1.44 -7.58
C THR A 139 6.13 2.75 -8.37
N ALA A 140 5.30 3.68 -7.90
CA ALA A 140 5.16 4.99 -8.54
C ALA A 140 6.49 5.76 -8.55
N LYS A 141 7.22 5.76 -7.42
CA LYS A 141 8.51 6.43 -7.30
C LYS A 141 9.58 5.84 -8.24
N ALA A 142 9.57 4.52 -8.46
CA ALA A 142 10.53 3.85 -9.32
C ALA A 142 10.26 4.08 -10.82
N ILE A 143 8.98 4.01 -11.23
CA ILE A 143 8.61 3.98 -12.65
C ILE A 143 8.27 5.37 -13.19
N THR A 144 7.44 6.14 -12.49
CA THR A 144 6.87 7.40 -13.00
C THR A 144 7.91 8.40 -13.50
N PRO A 145 9.01 8.69 -12.78
CA PRO A 145 10.03 9.64 -13.26
C PRO A 145 10.65 9.24 -14.60
N SER A 146 10.75 7.93 -14.84
CA SER A 146 11.35 7.40 -16.06
C SER A 146 10.43 7.52 -17.26
N ILE A 147 9.12 7.32 -17.05
CA ILE A 147 8.09 7.56 -18.07
C ILE A 147 8.02 9.04 -18.42
N ILE A 148 8.06 9.91 -17.41
CA ILE A 148 8.10 11.36 -17.61
C ILE A 148 9.29 11.75 -18.48
N ALA A 149 10.48 11.25 -18.16
CA ALA A 149 11.69 11.54 -18.93
C ALA A 149 11.62 10.97 -20.36
N ALA A 150 11.17 9.73 -20.52
CA ALA A 150 11.10 9.05 -21.81
C ALA A 150 10.12 9.70 -22.79
N LEU A 151 8.99 10.19 -22.29
CA LEU A 151 7.95 10.86 -23.08
C LEU A 151 8.15 12.38 -23.15
N GLY A 152 9.22 12.91 -22.54
CA GLY A 152 9.47 14.35 -22.49
C GLY A 152 8.35 15.15 -21.83
N ILE A 153 7.63 14.53 -20.87
CA ILE A 153 6.52 15.17 -20.17
C ILE A 153 7.08 16.30 -19.32
N SER A 154 6.57 17.50 -19.56
CA SER A 154 6.94 18.70 -18.81
C SER A 154 5.75 19.63 -18.67
N ALA A 155 5.89 20.69 -17.87
CA ALA A 155 4.86 21.73 -17.80
C ALA A 155 4.58 22.38 -19.17
N ALA A 156 5.60 22.43 -20.06
CA ALA A 156 5.47 22.96 -21.41
C ALA A 156 4.93 21.93 -22.43
N ASN A 157 5.05 20.64 -22.14
CA ASN A 157 4.54 19.54 -22.98
C ASN A 157 3.82 18.50 -22.11
N PRO A 158 2.59 18.79 -21.63
CA PRO A 158 1.84 17.89 -20.76
C PRO A 158 1.05 16.84 -21.53
N GLY A 159 1.13 16.80 -22.87
CA GLY A 159 0.21 16.05 -23.74
C GLY A 159 0.04 14.57 -23.39
N ASP A 160 1.11 13.93 -22.89
CA ASP A 160 1.11 12.52 -22.50
C ASP A 160 0.88 12.28 -20.99
N SER A 161 0.73 13.33 -20.18
CA SER A 161 0.59 13.20 -18.73
C SER A 161 -0.70 12.50 -18.28
N TYR A 162 -1.76 12.53 -19.10
CA TYR A 162 -3.05 11.90 -18.80
C TYR A 162 -2.90 10.39 -18.55
N MET A 163 -1.98 9.71 -19.24
CA MET A 163 -1.79 8.27 -19.08
C MET A 163 -1.25 7.92 -17.70
N LEU A 164 -0.46 8.80 -17.07
CA LEU A 164 0.06 8.60 -15.72
C LEU A 164 -1.09 8.56 -14.71
N VAL A 165 -2.09 9.43 -14.90
CA VAL A 165 -3.29 9.50 -14.06
C VAL A 165 -4.22 8.33 -14.35
N ALA A 166 -4.53 8.08 -15.62
CA ALA A 166 -5.44 7.01 -16.04
C ALA A 166 -4.93 5.62 -15.59
N CYS A 167 -3.63 5.37 -15.68
CA CYS A 167 -3.03 4.09 -15.30
C CYS A 167 -2.68 3.98 -13.81
N PHE A 168 -2.78 5.06 -13.02
CA PHE A 168 -2.25 5.11 -11.66
C PHE A 168 -2.83 4.01 -10.76
N ALA A 169 -4.12 3.68 -10.91
CA ALA A 169 -4.77 2.63 -10.12
C ALA A 169 -4.05 1.27 -10.17
N ALA A 170 -3.32 0.98 -11.26
CA ALA A 170 -2.59 -0.27 -11.43
C ALA A 170 -1.42 -0.45 -10.44
N VAL A 171 -0.90 0.62 -9.82
CA VAL A 171 0.09 0.50 -8.74
C VAL A 171 -0.47 -0.22 -7.50
N SER A 172 -1.79 -0.47 -7.46
CA SER A 172 -2.50 -1.14 -6.39
C SER A 172 -2.51 -2.66 -6.50
N ALA A 173 -1.82 -3.26 -7.48
CA ALA A 173 -1.77 -4.70 -7.74
C ALA A 173 -0.99 -5.53 -6.68
N LEU A 174 -1.00 -5.07 -5.43
CA LEU A 174 -0.31 -5.68 -4.29
C LEU A 174 -0.93 -7.02 -3.88
N PHE A 175 -2.19 -7.23 -4.23
CA PHE A 175 -2.96 -8.43 -3.86
C PHE A 175 -2.67 -9.64 -4.78
N VAL A 176 -1.99 -9.43 -5.91
CA VAL A 176 -1.88 -10.42 -6.99
C VAL A 176 -1.16 -11.70 -6.54
N LEU A 177 -0.12 -11.52 -5.72
CA LEU A 177 0.57 -12.62 -5.07
C LEU A 177 0.07 -12.71 -3.63
N PRO A 178 -0.24 -13.93 -3.12
CA PRO A 178 -0.88 -14.14 -1.82
C PRO A 178 0.12 -14.01 -0.67
N THR A 179 1.11 -13.14 -0.79
CA THR A 179 2.12 -12.87 0.25
C THR A 179 2.02 -11.46 0.80
N TYR A 180 1.06 -10.65 0.34
CA TYR A 180 0.88 -9.30 0.89
C TYR A 180 0.29 -9.37 2.31
N PRO A 181 0.91 -8.69 3.30
CA PRO A 181 0.49 -8.69 4.70
C PRO A 181 -1.00 -8.53 4.98
N THR A 182 -1.63 -7.54 4.36
CA THR A 182 -3.02 -7.22 4.65
C THR A 182 -3.95 -8.29 4.11
N LEU A 183 -3.56 -8.95 3.01
CA LEU A 183 -4.26 -10.10 2.44
C LEU A 183 -4.14 -11.30 3.38
N LEU A 184 -2.92 -11.62 3.83
CA LEU A 184 -2.67 -12.71 4.77
C LEU A 184 -3.38 -12.48 6.11
N GLY A 185 -3.34 -11.24 6.60
CA GLY A 185 -4.07 -10.84 7.80
C GLY A 185 -5.57 -10.96 7.65
N ALA A 186 -6.13 -10.54 6.51
CA ALA A 186 -7.56 -10.70 6.23
C ALA A 186 -7.96 -12.18 6.20
N VAL A 187 -7.15 -13.06 5.60
CA VAL A 187 -7.40 -14.52 5.60
C VAL A 187 -7.33 -15.09 7.03
N GLN A 188 -6.36 -14.66 7.84
CA GLN A 188 -6.19 -15.16 9.22
C GLN A 188 -7.22 -14.62 10.21
N MET A 189 -7.79 -13.45 9.95
CA MET A 189 -8.81 -12.81 10.78
C MET A 189 -10.24 -13.16 10.35
N ASP A 190 -10.42 -13.84 9.21
CA ASP A 190 -11.75 -14.22 8.72
C ASP A 190 -12.29 -15.48 9.41
N ASP A 191 -13.08 -15.27 10.46
CA ASP A 191 -13.78 -16.33 11.21
C ASP A 191 -14.90 -17.03 10.40
N THR A 192 -15.33 -16.47 9.25
CA THR A 192 -16.35 -17.08 8.39
C THR A 192 -15.78 -18.16 7.46
N GLY A 193 -14.46 -18.11 7.23
CA GLY A 193 -13.77 -18.99 6.30
C GLY A 193 -14.20 -18.78 4.85
N THR A 194 -14.70 -17.60 4.47
CA THR A 194 -15.07 -17.28 3.08
C THR A 194 -13.86 -16.76 2.29
N THR A 195 -12.85 -16.25 2.99
CA THR A 195 -11.60 -15.72 2.46
C THR A 195 -10.51 -16.78 2.60
N ARG A 196 -10.06 -17.37 1.47
CA ARG A 196 -9.06 -18.45 1.49
C ARG A 196 -7.97 -18.25 0.46
N ILE A 197 -6.81 -18.85 0.75
CA ILE A 197 -5.74 -19.10 -0.21
C ILE A 197 -5.86 -20.55 -0.65
N GLY A 198 -5.99 -20.77 -1.95
CA GLY A 198 -6.12 -22.07 -2.58
C GLY A 198 -4.77 -22.71 -2.90
N LYS A 199 -4.81 -23.78 -3.72
CA LYS A 199 -3.63 -24.60 -4.05
C LYS A 199 -2.60 -23.89 -4.94
N TYR A 200 -3.03 -22.94 -5.77
CA TYR A 200 -2.17 -22.25 -6.73
C TYR A 200 -1.88 -20.83 -6.27
N VAL A 201 -0.74 -20.27 -6.72
CA VAL A 201 -0.29 -18.92 -6.34
C VAL A 201 -1.37 -17.85 -6.59
N PHE A 202 -2.01 -17.86 -7.76
CA PHE A 202 -3.06 -16.90 -8.10
C PHE A 202 -4.48 -17.32 -7.68
N ASN A 203 -4.61 -18.45 -6.97
CA ASN A 203 -5.90 -18.95 -6.52
C ASN A 203 -6.19 -18.44 -5.11
N HIS A 204 -6.74 -17.23 -4.98
CA HIS A 204 -7.19 -16.68 -3.70
C HIS A 204 -8.37 -15.72 -3.87
N ALA A 205 -9.15 -15.54 -2.80
CA ALA A 205 -10.42 -14.78 -2.82
C ALA A 205 -10.30 -13.34 -3.36
N PHE A 206 -9.13 -12.72 -3.22
CA PHE A 206 -8.88 -11.33 -3.63
C PHE A 206 -8.49 -11.15 -5.09
N PHE A 207 -8.07 -12.21 -5.80
CA PHE A 207 -7.45 -12.08 -7.11
C PHE A 207 -8.41 -11.50 -8.14
N LEU A 208 -9.54 -12.19 -8.37
CA LEU A 208 -10.51 -11.80 -9.39
C LEU A 208 -11.16 -10.42 -9.09
N PRO A 209 -11.67 -10.14 -7.87
CA PRO A 209 -12.23 -8.82 -7.56
C PRO A 209 -11.19 -7.70 -7.71
N GLY A 210 -9.95 -7.93 -7.27
CA GLY A 210 -8.87 -6.94 -7.37
C GLY A 210 -8.47 -6.65 -8.81
N VAL A 211 -8.31 -7.68 -9.65
CA VAL A 211 -7.99 -7.49 -11.07
C VAL A 211 -9.10 -6.71 -11.77
N LEU A 212 -10.36 -7.08 -11.55
CA LEU A 212 -11.51 -6.38 -12.12
C LEU A 212 -11.55 -4.92 -11.66
N ALA A 213 -11.31 -4.65 -10.37
CA ALA A 213 -11.27 -3.29 -9.84
C ALA A 213 -10.19 -2.44 -10.53
N ILE A 214 -9.00 -2.99 -10.76
CA ILE A 214 -7.93 -2.28 -11.49
C ILE A 214 -8.32 -2.07 -12.95
N VAL A 215 -8.80 -3.10 -13.64
CA VAL A 215 -9.18 -3.01 -15.06
C VAL A 215 -10.25 -1.93 -15.26
N PHE A 216 -11.31 -1.94 -14.47
CA PHE A 216 -12.36 -0.92 -14.55
C PHE A 216 -11.84 0.47 -14.16
N SER A 217 -11.02 0.59 -13.12
CA SER A 217 -10.45 1.88 -12.71
C SER A 217 -9.59 2.50 -13.81
N VAL A 218 -8.75 1.70 -14.46
CA VAL A 218 -7.90 2.16 -15.57
C VAL A 218 -8.75 2.51 -16.80
N ALA A 219 -9.72 1.66 -17.15
CA ALA A 219 -10.62 1.92 -18.28
C ALA A 219 -11.41 3.22 -18.07
N PHE A 220 -12.01 3.41 -16.90
CA PHE A 220 -12.72 4.64 -16.55
C PHE A 220 -11.78 5.84 -16.45
N GLY A 221 -10.53 5.65 -15.99
CA GLY A 221 -9.50 6.69 -16.02
C GLY A 221 -9.24 7.21 -17.43
N PHE A 222 -9.06 6.32 -18.41
CA PHE A 222 -8.90 6.72 -19.81
C PHE A 222 -10.15 7.38 -20.40
N VAL A 223 -11.34 6.92 -20.02
CA VAL A 223 -12.60 7.57 -20.45
C VAL A 223 -12.69 8.97 -19.85
N ALA A 224 -12.41 9.14 -18.56
CA ALA A 224 -12.43 10.44 -17.89
C ALA A 224 -11.44 11.42 -18.54
N CYS A 225 -10.22 10.99 -18.83
CA CYS A 225 -9.21 11.81 -19.52
C CYS A 225 -9.60 12.23 -20.95
N LYS A 226 -10.60 11.60 -21.58
CA LYS A 226 -11.14 12.05 -22.87
C LYS A 226 -12.29 13.04 -22.73
N VAL A 227 -12.96 13.06 -21.58
CA VAL A 227 -14.14 13.88 -21.31
C VAL A 227 -13.76 15.22 -20.69
N PHE A 228 -12.71 15.24 -19.87
CA PHE A 228 -12.17 16.42 -19.19
C PHE A 228 -10.83 16.82 -19.80
#